data_AF-A0A7J7IFW4-F1
#
_entry.id   AF-A0A7J7IFW4-F1
#
_cell.length_a   1.000
_cell.length_b   1.000
_cell.length_c   1.000
_cell.angle_alpha   90.00
_cell.angle_beta   90.00
_cell.angle_gamma   90.00
#
_symmetry.space_group_name_H-M   'P 1'
#
loop_
_entity.id
_entity.type
_entity.pdbx_description
1 polymer ?
#
loop_
_entity_poly.entity_id
_entity_poly.type
_entity_poly.pdbx_seq_one_letter_code
_entity_poly.pdbx_strand_id
1 'polypeptide(L)'
;MLELRKKEAVESSPDSLKDDLVSLSGVVSGAVRDSMRAKDVSRDETKRLRIFTPKNTKSVLLRFHGEVVGKAIGTFAKTRPEMGQRVSGVVLKRDYKYSLLEPSDLEQYTTVKTAKIHQKLVAPFHYVGGCSAFEAELRCVFEHVHADHTENLPNERALTIQGLVKARIVGVEPHSEESSIIFEWDASYQADGIVDALIALIADRSNQSPGEVADSLDFGRELCVVRRLLAERFGCLEITGADESRIRIDDTLVLIDHKRGEVSCDNQKLRDHVYIVLRRIYASIFPIPDFFCECS
;
A
#
# COMPACT_ATOMS: atom_id res chain seq x y z
N MET A 1 12.94 -10.91 -17.16
CA MET A 1 13.80 -9.90 -16.50
C MET A 1 13.03 -9.38 -15.30
N LEU A 2 13.50 -9.65 -14.09
CA LEU A 2 12.91 -9.16 -12.84
C LEU A 2 14.02 -8.36 -12.15
N GLU A 3 13.83 -7.05 -12.08
CA GLU A 3 14.67 -6.15 -11.31
C GLU A 3 14.49 -6.46 -9.82
N LEU A 4 15.52 -7.07 -9.24
CA LEU A 4 15.75 -7.02 -7.81
C LEU A 4 16.04 -5.55 -7.47
N ARG A 5 15.12 -4.86 -6.80
CA ARG A 5 15.47 -3.62 -6.09
C ARG A 5 16.62 -3.94 -5.15
N LYS A 6 17.83 -3.54 -5.54
CA LYS A 6 19.00 -3.47 -4.66
C LYS A 6 18.58 -2.65 -3.45
N LYS A 7 18.35 -3.31 -2.31
CA LYS A 7 18.63 -2.66 -1.03
C LYS A 7 20.10 -2.29 -1.10
N GLU A 8 20.37 -0.99 -1.02
CA GLU A 8 21.72 -0.46 -0.89
C GLU A 8 22.44 -1.31 0.15
N ALA A 9 23.54 -1.94 -0.31
CA ALA A 9 24.46 -2.57 0.59
C ALA A 9 24.92 -1.47 1.53
N VAL A 10 24.53 -1.58 2.81
CA VAL A 10 25.24 -0.89 3.87
C VAL A 10 26.70 -1.29 3.68
N GLU A 11 27.50 -0.37 3.18
CA GLU A 11 28.95 -0.50 3.10
C GLU A 11 29.41 -0.70 4.53
N SER A 12 29.54 -1.97 4.94
CA SER A 12 30.22 -2.31 6.17
C SER A 12 31.65 -1.83 5.99
N SER A 13 31.98 -0.74 6.69
CA SER A 13 33.32 -0.23 6.92
C SER A 13 34.36 -1.36 6.99
N PRO A 14 35.53 -1.21 6.35
CA PRO A 14 36.53 -2.28 6.18
C PRO A 14 37.17 -2.79 7.49
N ASP A 15 36.75 -2.28 8.65
CA ASP A 15 37.31 -2.59 9.96
C ASP A 15 36.73 -3.84 10.65
N SER A 16 35.75 -4.54 10.07
CA SER A 16 35.16 -5.76 10.68
C SER A 16 35.74 -7.09 10.18
N LEU A 17 36.78 -7.08 9.33
CA LEU A 17 37.36 -8.27 8.70
C LEU A 17 38.32 -9.09 9.60
N LYS A 18 38.01 -9.26 10.90
CA LYS A 18 38.94 -9.90 11.85
C LYS A 18 38.79 -11.41 12.06
N ASP A 19 37.74 -12.05 11.58
CA ASP A 19 37.41 -13.39 12.10
C ASP A 19 37.91 -14.60 11.29
N ASP A 20 38.37 -14.44 10.04
CA ASP A 20 38.78 -15.58 9.18
C ASP A 20 40.24 -15.51 8.68
N LEU A 21 41.18 -15.12 9.55
CA LEU A 21 42.62 -15.09 9.20
C LEU A 21 43.29 -16.44 9.47
N VAL A 22 43.52 -17.21 8.41
CA VAL A 22 44.34 -18.43 8.48
C VAL A 22 45.82 -18.07 8.36
N SER A 23 46.63 -18.40 9.37
CA SER A 23 48.08 -18.23 9.31
C SER A 23 48.72 -19.29 8.41
N LEU A 24 49.31 -18.86 7.30
CA LEU A 24 50.09 -19.72 6.41
C LEU A 24 51.58 -19.48 6.70
N SER A 25 52.29 -20.51 7.18
CA SER A 25 53.74 -20.47 7.34
C SER A 25 54.42 -21.19 6.18
N GLY A 26 55.42 -20.56 5.57
CA GLY A 26 56.19 -21.16 4.49
C GLY A 26 57.17 -20.19 3.86
N VAL A 27 58.43 -20.61 3.72
CA VAL A 27 59.45 -19.89 2.93
C VAL A 27 59.39 -20.45 1.51
N VAL A 28 58.82 -19.70 0.56
CA VAL A 28 58.79 -20.11 -0.84
C VAL A 28 60.00 -19.49 -1.57
N SER A 29 61.03 -20.29 -1.81
CA SER A 29 62.15 -19.91 -2.68
C SER A 29 61.65 -19.65 -4.11
N GLY A 30 62.25 -18.66 -4.81
CA GLY A 30 61.85 -18.28 -6.18
C GLY A 30 61.76 -19.47 -7.15
N ALA A 31 62.68 -20.42 -7.05
CA ALA A 31 62.70 -21.64 -7.86
C ALA A 31 61.44 -22.51 -7.72
N VAL A 32 60.83 -22.58 -6.54
CA VAL A 32 59.60 -23.37 -6.31
C VAL A 32 58.41 -22.71 -6.99
N ARG A 33 58.35 -21.38 -6.94
CA ARG A 33 57.31 -20.57 -7.60
C ARG A 33 57.38 -20.72 -9.11
N ASP A 34 58.57 -20.63 -9.68
CA ASP A 34 58.79 -20.70 -11.11
C ASP A 34 58.53 -22.11 -11.64
N SER A 35 58.89 -23.15 -10.87
CA SER A 35 58.55 -24.54 -11.16
C SER A 35 57.03 -24.80 -11.13
N MET A 36 56.30 -24.25 -10.15
CA MET A 36 54.84 -24.36 -10.09
C MET A 36 54.14 -23.64 -11.25
N ARG A 37 54.63 -22.46 -11.66
CA ARG A 37 54.11 -21.76 -12.83
C ARG A 37 54.37 -22.54 -14.12
N ALA A 38 55.58 -23.06 -14.30
CA ALA A 38 55.95 -23.85 -15.47
C ALA A 38 55.08 -25.12 -15.62
N LYS A 39 54.74 -25.78 -14.50
CA LYS A 39 53.84 -26.95 -14.49
C LYS A 39 52.36 -26.61 -14.71
N ASP A 40 51.97 -25.36 -14.49
CA ASP A 40 50.59 -24.90 -14.65
C ASP A 40 50.27 -24.48 -16.09
N VAL A 41 51.27 -24.04 -16.86
CA VAL A 41 51.12 -23.69 -18.29
C VAL A 41 50.67 -24.89 -19.14
N SER A 42 50.94 -26.12 -18.69
CA SER A 42 50.54 -27.35 -19.39
C SER A 42 49.16 -27.89 -18.95
N ARG A 43 48.38 -27.15 -18.15
CA ARG A 43 47.07 -27.57 -17.65
C ARG A 43 45.94 -26.81 -18.35
N ASP A 44 44.78 -27.46 -18.49
CA ASP A 44 43.55 -26.85 -19.02
C ASP A 44 43.20 -25.56 -18.29
N GLU A 45 42.65 -24.58 -19.01
CA GLU A 45 42.29 -23.25 -18.49
C GLU A 45 41.35 -23.30 -17.27
N THR A 46 40.56 -24.37 -17.15
CA THR A 46 39.63 -24.60 -16.02
C THR A 46 40.33 -24.98 -14.71
N LYS A 47 41.61 -25.40 -14.75
CA LYS A 47 42.40 -25.83 -13.58
C LYS A 47 43.64 -24.97 -13.35
N ARG A 48 43.67 -23.76 -13.91
CA ARG A 48 44.78 -22.81 -13.78
C ARG A 48 45.00 -22.41 -12.31
N LEU A 49 46.20 -22.65 -11.80
CA LEU A 49 46.61 -22.31 -10.45
C LEU A 49 46.82 -20.79 -10.31
N ARG A 50 46.07 -20.16 -9.41
CA ARG A 50 46.29 -18.77 -9.00
C ARG A 50 47.30 -18.72 -7.84
N ILE A 51 48.56 -18.48 -8.16
CA ILE A 51 49.66 -18.44 -7.18
C ILE A 51 49.82 -17.02 -6.62
N PHE A 52 49.56 -16.85 -5.32
CA PHE A 52 49.77 -15.60 -4.59
C PHE A 52 51.07 -15.68 -3.76
N THR A 53 51.89 -14.64 -3.81
CA THR A 53 53.10 -14.50 -2.98
C THR A 53 53.08 -13.17 -2.23
N PRO A 54 52.17 -13.01 -1.25
CA PRO A 54 52.13 -11.83 -0.42
C PRO A 54 53.43 -11.74 0.42
N LYS A 55 53.88 -10.51 0.69
CA LYS A 55 54.91 -10.29 1.71
C LYS A 55 54.32 -10.56 3.10
N ASN A 56 55.18 -10.77 4.10
CA ASN A 56 54.74 -10.79 5.51
C ASN A 56 53.83 -9.58 5.78
N THR A 57 52.76 -9.80 6.56
CA THR A 57 51.71 -8.81 6.89
C THR A 57 50.86 -8.29 5.73
N LYS A 58 50.91 -8.91 4.54
CA LYS A 58 49.95 -8.65 3.44
C LYS A 58 48.88 -9.76 3.37
N SER A 59 47.62 -9.36 3.46
CA SER A 59 46.47 -10.27 3.30
C SER A 59 46.19 -10.56 1.83
N VAL A 60 45.66 -11.75 1.57
CA VAL A 60 45.19 -12.17 0.25
C VAL A 60 43.68 -12.37 0.33
N LEU A 61 42.93 -11.57 -0.43
CA LEU A 61 41.47 -11.70 -0.50
C LEU A 61 41.09 -12.75 -1.55
N LEU A 62 40.58 -13.89 -1.08
CA LEU A 62 40.02 -14.92 -1.93
C LEU A 62 38.49 -14.78 -1.92
N ARG A 63 37.92 -14.36 -3.07
CA ARG A 63 36.46 -14.25 -3.23
C ARG A 63 35.89 -15.60 -3.62
N PHE A 64 35.12 -16.19 -2.72
CA PHE A 64 34.31 -17.37 -3.01
C PHE A 64 32.90 -16.91 -3.32
N HIS A 65 32.44 -17.20 -4.54
CA HIS A 65 31.03 -17.04 -4.89
C HIS A 65 30.32 -18.29 -4.36
N GLY A 66 29.79 -18.19 -3.15
CA GLY A 66 28.93 -19.22 -2.59
C GLY A 66 27.53 -19.10 -3.19
N GLU A 67 27.05 -20.15 -3.85
CA GLU A 67 25.63 -20.25 -4.15
C GLU A 67 24.87 -20.46 -2.83
N VAL A 68 23.91 -19.58 -2.55
CA VAL A 68 23.04 -19.73 -1.39
C VAL A 68 21.92 -20.70 -1.75
N VAL A 69 22.06 -21.95 -1.30
CA VAL A 69 21.04 -22.98 -1.53
C VAL A 69 20.03 -22.97 -0.39
N GLY A 70 18.78 -22.65 -0.72
CA GLY A 70 17.64 -22.74 0.19
C GLY A 70 16.83 -24.02 -0.02
N LYS A 71 16.27 -24.58 1.05
CA LYS A 71 15.36 -25.72 1.01
C LYS A 71 13.91 -25.25 1.15
N ALA A 72 13.03 -25.63 0.22
CA ALA A 72 11.60 -25.44 0.39
C ALA A 72 11.04 -26.51 1.35
N ILE A 73 10.22 -26.10 2.31
CA ILE A 73 9.59 -26.98 3.31
C ILE A 73 8.09 -26.69 3.35
N GLY A 74 7.28 -27.69 3.69
CA GLY A 74 5.82 -27.54 3.86
C GLY A 74 5.08 -27.51 2.53
N THR A 75 4.15 -26.57 2.38
CA THR A 75 3.31 -26.40 1.19
C THR A 75 4.14 -26.19 -0.08
N PHE A 76 5.25 -25.45 0.00
CA PHE A 76 6.16 -25.29 -1.14
C PHE A 76 6.87 -26.58 -1.58
N ALA A 77 6.92 -27.60 -0.72
CA ALA A 77 7.48 -28.91 -1.08
C ALA A 77 6.45 -29.85 -1.73
N LYS A 78 5.14 -29.54 -1.64
CA LYS A 78 4.07 -30.38 -2.20
C LYS A 78 3.97 -30.27 -3.72
N THR A 79 4.27 -29.10 -4.26
CA THR A 79 4.19 -28.84 -5.70
C THR A 79 5.59 -28.68 -6.27
N ARG A 80 5.88 -29.37 -7.37
CA ARG A 80 7.13 -29.19 -8.08
C ARG A 80 7.13 -27.79 -8.72
N PRO A 81 8.12 -26.93 -8.46
CA PRO A 81 8.14 -25.58 -9.01
C PRO A 81 8.37 -25.62 -10.52
N GLU A 82 7.59 -24.82 -11.25
CA GLU A 82 7.77 -24.62 -12.68
C GLU A 82 8.75 -23.47 -12.98
N MET A 83 9.43 -23.55 -14.12
CA MET A 83 10.39 -22.52 -14.52
C MET A 83 9.65 -21.18 -14.76
N GLY A 84 10.02 -20.16 -13.99
CA GLY A 84 9.39 -18.83 -14.07
C GLY A 84 8.22 -18.61 -13.11
N GLN A 85 7.84 -19.61 -12.31
CA GLN A 85 6.84 -19.46 -11.27
C GLN A 85 7.33 -18.47 -10.21
N ARG A 86 6.53 -17.44 -9.91
CA ARG A 86 6.80 -16.56 -8.78
C ARG A 86 6.45 -17.29 -7.49
N VAL A 87 7.42 -17.34 -6.58
CA VAL A 87 7.24 -17.91 -5.25
C VAL A 87 7.42 -16.79 -4.23
N SER A 88 6.42 -16.59 -3.38
CA SER A 88 6.44 -15.59 -2.30
C SER A 88 6.24 -16.30 -0.96
N GLY A 89 7.17 -16.15 -0.04
CA GLY A 89 7.12 -16.81 1.26
C GLY A 89 8.10 -16.21 2.24
N VAL A 90 8.25 -16.86 3.39
CA VAL A 90 9.14 -16.45 4.47
C VAL A 90 10.41 -17.31 4.42
N VAL A 91 11.57 -16.66 4.45
CA VAL A 91 12.86 -17.35 4.50
C VAL A 91 13.38 -17.35 5.94
N LEU A 92 13.53 -18.54 6.50
CA LEU A 92 14.19 -18.74 7.78
C LEU A 92 15.67 -19.05 7.55
N LYS A 93 16.55 -18.22 8.11
CA LYS A 93 17.99 -18.47 8.16
C LYS A 93 18.35 -19.06 9.53
N ARG A 94 18.86 -20.29 9.55
CA ARG A 94 19.46 -20.91 10.72
C ARG A 94 20.92 -21.22 10.40
N ASP A 95 21.82 -20.42 10.96
CA ASP A 95 23.26 -20.45 10.68
C ASP A 95 23.54 -20.22 9.18
N TYR A 96 23.91 -21.28 8.46
CA TYR A 96 24.18 -21.28 7.02
C TYR A 96 23.09 -21.99 6.20
N LYS A 97 22.01 -22.46 6.84
CA LYS A 97 20.89 -23.13 6.17
C LYS A 97 19.74 -22.15 5.98
N TYR A 98 19.29 -22.05 4.74
CA TYR A 98 18.12 -21.26 4.37
C TYR A 98 16.95 -22.19 4.11
N SER A 99 15.83 -21.94 4.77
CA SER A 99 14.59 -22.68 4.57
C SER A 99 13.51 -21.73 4.12
N LEU A 100 12.84 -22.02 3.00
CA LEU A 100 11.71 -21.26 2.48
C LEU A 100 10.42 -21.97 2.90
N LEU A 101 9.55 -21.23 3.60
CA LEU A 101 8.27 -21.73 4.11
C LEU A 101 7.14 -20.76 3.80
N GLU A 102 5.92 -21.27 3.76
CA GLU A 102 4.71 -20.46 3.80
C GLU A 102 4.49 -19.93 5.23
N PRO A 103 3.96 -18.69 5.43
CA PRO A 103 3.66 -18.18 6.78
C PRO A 103 2.82 -19.13 7.63
N SER A 104 1.88 -19.86 7.02
CA SER A 104 0.99 -20.82 7.68
C SER A 104 1.72 -22.05 8.23
N ASP A 105 2.86 -22.42 7.63
CA ASP A 105 3.64 -23.60 7.99
C ASP A 105 4.71 -23.31 9.06
N LEU A 106 4.85 -22.05 9.46
CA LEU A 106 5.94 -21.61 10.34
C LEU A 106 5.87 -22.29 11.71
N GLU A 107 4.68 -22.40 12.30
CA GLU A 107 4.47 -23.03 13.61
C GLU A 107 4.67 -24.56 13.57
N GLN A 108 4.41 -25.20 12.43
CA GLN A 108 4.54 -26.66 12.29
C GLN A 108 5.99 -27.11 12.12
N TYR A 109 6.80 -26.35 11.37
CA TYR A 109 8.15 -26.77 10.98
C TYR A 109 9.27 -26.01 11.70
N THR A 110 8.93 -25.04 12.55
CA THR A 110 9.89 -24.24 13.30
C THR A 110 9.46 -24.09 14.76
N THR A 111 10.37 -23.65 15.62
CA THR A 111 10.04 -23.33 17.02
C THR A 111 9.41 -21.94 17.17
N VAL A 112 9.19 -21.22 16.06
CA VAL A 112 8.60 -19.89 16.06
C VAL A 112 7.09 -20.05 16.16
N LYS A 113 6.51 -19.55 17.25
CA LYS A 113 5.06 -19.46 17.40
C LYS A 113 4.54 -18.24 16.64
N THR A 114 3.49 -18.43 15.86
CA THR A 114 2.76 -17.34 15.21
C THR A 114 1.59 -16.93 16.06
N ALA A 115 1.42 -15.62 16.28
CA ALA A 115 0.24 -15.06 16.92
C ALA A 115 -0.40 -14.06 15.98
N LYS A 116 -1.72 -14.13 15.84
CA LYS A 116 -2.52 -13.07 15.23
C LYS A 116 -3.14 -12.24 16.34
N ILE A 117 -3.05 -10.92 16.22
CA ILE A 117 -3.65 -10.00 17.17
C ILE A 117 -4.97 -9.54 16.56
N HIS A 118 -6.07 -9.94 17.18
CA HIS A 118 -7.40 -9.41 16.86
C HIS A 118 -7.67 -8.23 17.79
N GLN A 119 -8.05 -7.10 17.21
CA GLN A 119 -8.33 -5.88 17.96
C GLN A 119 -9.80 -5.54 17.87
N LYS A 120 -10.30 -5.01 18.98
CA LYS A 120 -11.67 -4.54 19.13
C LYS A 120 -11.64 -3.20 19.82
N LEU A 121 -12.25 -2.20 19.19
CA LEU A 121 -12.37 -0.86 19.74
C LEU A 121 -13.85 -0.49 19.82
N VAL A 122 -14.24 0.13 20.92
CA VAL A 122 -15.58 0.69 21.12
C VAL A 122 -15.43 2.19 21.28
N ALA A 123 -16.16 2.95 20.47
CA ALA A 123 -16.18 4.40 20.53
C ALA A 123 -17.63 4.91 20.62
N PRO A 124 -17.86 6.06 21.29
CA PRO A 124 -19.15 6.73 21.23
C PRO A 124 -19.41 7.16 19.78
N PHE A 125 -20.65 6.99 19.32
CA PHE A 125 -21.03 7.28 17.94
C PHE A 125 -22.01 8.45 17.88
N HIS A 126 -21.51 9.68 17.91
CA HIS A 126 -22.33 10.87 17.72
C HIS A 126 -22.02 11.48 16.37
N TYR A 127 -22.77 11.04 15.35
CA TYR A 127 -22.54 11.46 13.97
C TYR A 127 -23.75 12.19 13.42
N VAL A 128 -23.54 13.45 13.01
CA VAL A 128 -24.60 14.32 12.46
C VAL A 128 -25.13 13.73 11.15
N GLY A 129 -26.46 13.59 11.03
CA GLY A 129 -27.09 12.87 9.91
C GLY A 129 -27.18 11.35 10.09
N GLY A 130 -26.73 10.83 11.23
CA GLY A 130 -26.89 9.45 11.65
C GLY A 130 -26.11 8.43 10.80
N CYS A 131 -26.47 7.15 10.92
CA CYS A 131 -25.73 6.06 10.29
C CYS A 131 -25.70 6.14 8.75
N SER A 132 -26.76 6.66 8.13
CA SER A 132 -26.86 6.78 6.66
C SER A 132 -25.89 7.83 6.10
N ALA A 133 -25.70 8.94 6.82
CA ALA A 133 -24.74 9.98 6.43
C ALA A 133 -23.30 9.45 6.56
N PHE A 134 -22.99 8.79 7.68
CA PHE A 134 -21.71 8.14 7.91
C PHE A 134 -21.37 7.13 6.80
N GLU A 135 -22.30 6.23 6.46
CA GLU A 135 -22.11 5.24 5.39
C GLU A 135 -21.83 5.89 4.02
N ALA A 136 -22.48 7.00 3.72
CA ALA A 136 -22.26 7.73 2.47
C ALA A 136 -20.89 8.42 2.43
N GLU A 137 -20.44 9.03 3.53
CA GLU A 137 -19.10 9.63 3.62
C GLU A 137 -18.01 8.55 3.50
N LEU A 138 -18.20 7.40 4.16
CA LEU A 138 -17.28 6.27 4.02
C LEU A 138 -17.15 5.80 2.58
N ARG A 139 -18.24 5.76 1.81
CA ARG A 139 -18.21 5.42 0.37
C ARG A 139 -17.52 6.47 -0.49
N CYS A 140 -17.40 7.72 -0.01
CA CYS A 140 -16.66 8.76 -0.71
C CYS A 140 -15.16 8.68 -0.43
N VAL A 141 -14.79 8.32 0.81
CA VAL A 141 -13.39 8.24 1.25
C VAL A 141 -12.74 6.90 0.89
N PHE A 142 -13.48 5.80 0.98
CA PHE A 142 -13.00 4.46 0.73
C PHE A 142 -13.68 3.84 -0.48
N GLU A 143 -12.89 3.22 -1.35
CA GLU A 143 -13.37 2.61 -2.60
C GLU A 143 -14.29 1.40 -2.37
N HIS A 144 -14.03 0.62 -1.32
CA HIS A 144 -14.72 -0.64 -1.05
C HIS A 144 -15.40 -0.61 0.33
N VAL A 145 -16.67 -0.23 0.38
CA VAL A 145 -17.49 -0.25 1.60
C VAL A 145 -18.77 -1.03 1.35
N HIS A 146 -18.90 -2.17 2.02
CA HIS A 146 -20.07 -3.04 1.93
C HIS A 146 -20.90 -2.92 3.20
N ALA A 147 -22.20 -2.69 3.04
CA ALA A 147 -23.14 -2.80 4.14
C ALA A 147 -23.52 -4.27 4.28
N ASP A 148 -23.23 -4.84 5.44
CA ASP A 148 -23.67 -6.19 5.77
C ASP A 148 -25.09 -6.09 6.30
N HIS A 149 -26.04 -6.57 5.50
CA HIS A 149 -27.44 -6.65 5.89
C HIS A 149 -27.59 -7.74 6.96
N THR A 150 -27.53 -7.35 8.23
CA THR A 150 -27.88 -8.23 9.34
C THR A 150 -29.40 -8.39 9.38
N GLU A 151 -29.92 -9.41 8.69
CA GLU A 151 -31.37 -9.73 8.64
C GLU A 151 -32.00 -9.98 10.03
N ASN A 152 -31.18 -10.10 11.08
CA ASN A 152 -31.61 -10.57 12.40
C ASN A 152 -31.66 -9.51 13.51
N LEU A 153 -31.22 -8.25 13.30
CA LEU A 153 -31.28 -7.20 14.33
C LEU A 153 -31.67 -5.83 13.71
N PRO A 154 -32.88 -5.29 14.01
CA PRO A 154 -33.36 -4.03 13.41
C PRO A 154 -32.60 -2.77 13.86
N ASN A 155 -31.89 -2.84 14.99
CA ASN A 155 -31.23 -1.70 15.64
C ASN A 155 -29.70 -1.70 15.47
N GLU A 156 -29.20 -2.49 14.53
CA GLU A 156 -27.77 -2.69 14.32
C GLU A 156 -27.43 -2.53 12.84
N ARG A 157 -26.36 -1.79 12.56
CA ARG A 157 -25.80 -1.67 11.20
C ARG A 157 -24.37 -2.15 11.18
N ALA A 158 -24.09 -3.13 10.33
CA ALA A 158 -22.76 -3.66 10.10
C ALA A 158 -22.22 -3.18 8.74
N LEU A 159 -20.96 -2.76 8.73
CA LEU A 159 -20.23 -2.29 7.56
C LEU A 159 -18.89 -3.00 7.50
N THR A 160 -18.50 -3.47 6.32
CA THR A 160 -17.16 -4.00 6.05
C THR A 160 -16.41 -3.02 5.15
N ILE A 161 -15.25 -2.55 5.62
CA ILE A 161 -14.44 -1.50 5.00
C ILE A 161 -13.16 -2.13 4.47
N GLN A 162 -12.95 -2.03 3.15
CA GLN A 162 -11.86 -2.64 2.38
C GLN A 162 -11.63 -4.14 2.61
N GLY A 163 -12.62 -4.85 3.17
CA GLY A 163 -12.47 -6.26 3.58
C GLY A 163 -11.53 -6.48 4.76
N LEU A 164 -11.05 -5.42 5.41
CA LEU A 164 -10.07 -5.47 6.49
C LEU A 164 -10.66 -5.12 7.85
N VAL A 165 -11.62 -4.20 7.90
CA VAL A 165 -12.22 -3.69 9.13
C VAL A 165 -13.73 -3.92 9.11
N LYS A 166 -14.26 -4.50 10.19
CA LYS A 166 -15.70 -4.61 10.42
C LYS A 166 -16.13 -3.55 11.42
N ALA A 167 -17.06 -2.69 11.02
CA ALA A 167 -17.64 -1.66 11.85
C ALA A 167 -19.10 -2.02 12.15
N ARG A 168 -19.52 -1.90 13.41
CA ARG A 168 -20.83 -2.31 13.87
C ARG A 168 -21.41 -1.22 14.76
N ILE A 169 -22.48 -0.58 14.30
CA ILE A 169 -23.13 0.52 15.00
C ILE A 169 -24.32 -0.05 15.76
N VAL A 170 -24.35 0.18 17.06
CA VAL A 170 -25.36 -0.31 18.00
C VAL A 170 -26.08 0.89 18.63
N GLY A 171 -27.40 0.77 18.80
CA GLY A 171 -28.22 1.82 19.41
C GLY A 171 -28.70 2.85 18.40
N VAL A 172 -29.13 2.42 17.21
CA VAL A 172 -29.66 3.30 16.14
C VAL A 172 -31.11 3.73 16.41
N GLU A 173 -31.54 3.80 17.67
CA GLU A 173 -32.90 4.22 18.01
C GLU A 173 -33.02 5.75 18.03
N PRO A 174 -34.16 6.32 17.59
CA PRO A 174 -34.36 7.77 17.49
C PRO A 174 -34.31 8.54 18.83
N HIS A 175 -34.17 7.85 19.96
CA HIS A 175 -34.23 8.42 21.32
C HIS A 175 -33.13 7.91 22.27
N SER A 176 -32.11 7.19 21.79
CA SER A 176 -30.99 6.77 22.64
C SER A 176 -29.83 7.76 22.54
N GLU A 177 -29.49 8.42 23.64
CA GLU A 177 -28.31 9.28 23.75
C GLU A 177 -26.98 8.49 23.67
N GLU A 178 -27.05 7.16 23.75
CA GLU A 178 -25.91 6.23 23.85
C GLU A 178 -25.80 5.32 22.62
N SER A 179 -25.58 5.91 21.44
CA SER A 179 -25.16 5.11 20.27
C SER A 179 -23.64 4.88 20.32
N SER A 180 -23.23 3.65 20.01
CA SER A 180 -21.82 3.25 20.02
C SER A 180 -21.46 2.53 18.74
N ILE A 181 -20.21 2.69 18.32
CA ILE A 181 -19.63 1.99 17.18
C ILE A 181 -18.53 1.07 17.66
N ILE A 182 -18.52 -0.14 17.11
CA ILE A 182 -17.57 -1.19 17.45
C ILE A 182 -16.79 -1.51 16.19
N PHE A 183 -15.47 -1.32 16.23
CA PHE A 183 -14.54 -1.72 15.18
C PHE A 183 -13.86 -3.02 15.57
N GLU A 184 -13.84 -4.00 14.67
CA GLU A 184 -13.17 -5.30 14.82
C GLU A 184 -12.27 -5.55 13.60
N TRP A 185 -10.98 -5.82 13.83
CA TRP A 185 -10.00 -6.04 12.77
C TRP A 185 -8.81 -6.90 13.21
N ASP A 186 -8.08 -7.42 12.22
CA ASP A 186 -6.79 -8.09 12.41
C ASP A 186 -5.68 -7.04 12.36
N ALA A 187 -4.87 -6.95 13.43
CA ALA A 187 -3.83 -5.93 13.58
C ALA A 187 -2.89 -5.92 12.37
N SER A 188 -2.85 -4.80 11.67
CA SER A 188 -1.99 -4.58 10.52
C SER A 188 -1.88 -3.10 10.24
N TYR A 189 -0.74 -2.66 9.70
CA TYR A 189 -0.51 -1.24 9.39
C TYR A 189 -1.64 -0.60 8.56
N GLN A 190 -2.22 -1.36 7.61
CA GLN A 190 -3.32 -0.87 6.79
C GLN A 190 -4.63 -0.77 7.59
N ALA A 191 -5.01 -1.84 8.31
CA ALA A 191 -6.24 -1.84 9.10
C ALA A 191 -6.19 -0.82 10.25
N ASP A 192 -5.05 -0.71 10.93
CA ASP A 192 -4.82 0.28 12.00
C ASP A 192 -4.99 1.71 11.47
N GLY A 193 -4.36 2.01 10.33
CA GLY A 193 -4.49 3.33 9.69
C GLY A 193 -5.92 3.65 9.24
N ILE A 194 -6.67 2.65 8.77
CA ILE A 194 -8.10 2.82 8.46
C ILE A 194 -8.88 3.15 9.73
N VAL A 195 -8.70 2.38 10.81
CA VAL A 195 -9.42 2.59 12.07
C VAL A 195 -9.10 3.96 12.69
N ASP A 196 -7.83 4.38 12.69
CA ASP A 196 -7.44 5.70 13.18
C ASP A 196 -8.12 6.84 12.40
N ALA A 197 -8.20 6.71 11.06
CA ALA A 197 -8.90 7.67 10.22
C ALA A 197 -10.41 7.70 10.51
N LEU A 198 -11.03 6.55 10.76
CA LEU A 198 -12.46 6.46 11.11
C LEU A 198 -12.76 7.10 12.47
N ILE A 199 -11.91 6.88 13.47
CA ILE A 199 -12.05 7.51 14.80
C ILE A 199 -11.89 9.02 14.67
N ALA A 200 -10.88 9.48 13.93
CA ALA A 200 -10.67 10.89 13.69
C ALA A 200 -11.87 11.54 13.00
N LEU A 201 -12.46 10.85 12.01
CA LEU A 201 -13.67 11.31 11.32
C LEU A 201 -14.87 11.45 12.27
N ILE A 202 -15.10 10.45 13.12
CA ILE A 202 -16.20 10.48 14.09
C ILE A 202 -15.98 11.61 15.11
N ALA A 203 -14.75 11.77 15.60
CA ALA A 203 -14.41 12.80 16.58
C ALA A 203 -14.48 14.23 16.01
N ASP A 204 -14.12 14.43 14.74
CA ASP A 204 -14.25 15.71 14.06
C ASP A 204 -15.72 16.12 13.91
N ARG A 205 -16.54 15.19 13.41
CA ARG A 205 -17.97 15.44 13.16
C ARG A 205 -18.82 15.53 14.41
N SER A 206 -18.43 14.85 15.50
CA SER A 206 -19.13 14.97 16.79
C SER A 206 -19.02 16.37 17.41
N ASN A 207 -18.01 17.15 17.01
CA ASN A 207 -17.78 18.50 17.53
C ASN A 207 -18.35 19.61 16.63
N GLN A 208 -18.92 19.28 15.46
CA GLN A 208 -19.46 20.27 14.51
C GLN A 208 -20.93 20.56 14.78
N SER A 209 -21.33 21.82 14.61
CA SER A 209 -22.71 22.25 14.83
C SER A 209 -23.64 21.79 13.70
N PRO A 210 -24.93 21.50 13.96
CA PRO A 210 -25.86 20.95 12.95
C PRO A 210 -26.00 21.78 11.67
N GLY A 211 -25.72 23.09 11.73
CA GLY A 211 -25.83 24.01 10.59
C GLY A 211 -24.66 23.95 9.60
N GLU A 212 -23.43 23.70 10.06
CA GLU A 212 -22.24 23.64 9.19
C GLU A 212 -22.15 22.30 8.42
N VAL A 213 -22.79 21.26 8.95
CA VAL A 213 -22.75 19.90 8.39
C VAL A 213 -23.76 19.72 7.25
N ALA A 214 -24.91 20.41 7.29
CA ALA A 214 -25.92 20.35 6.23
C ALA A 214 -25.38 20.92 4.89
N ASP A 215 -24.76 22.10 4.92
CA ASP A 215 -24.18 22.74 3.72
C ASP A 215 -23.00 21.94 3.15
N SER A 216 -22.20 21.28 4.00
CA SER A 216 -21.01 20.54 3.56
C SER A 216 -21.31 19.12 3.05
N LEU A 217 -22.32 18.44 3.61
CA LEU A 217 -22.75 17.11 3.16
C LEU A 217 -23.57 17.15 1.86
N ASP A 218 -24.42 18.16 1.68
CA ASP A 218 -25.15 18.35 0.41
C ASP A 218 -24.17 18.70 -0.70
N PHE A 219 -23.27 19.67 -0.49
CA PHE A 219 -22.27 20.05 -1.49
C PHE A 219 -21.34 18.89 -1.87
N GLY A 220 -20.91 18.07 -0.90
CA GLY A 220 -20.05 16.90 -1.17
C GLY A 220 -20.73 15.80 -1.98
N ARG A 221 -22.01 15.49 -1.70
CA ARG A 221 -22.79 14.50 -2.47
C ARG A 221 -23.09 15.01 -3.88
N GLU A 222 -23.46 16.27 -4.00
CA GLU A 222 -23.73 16.93 -5.28
C GLU A 222 -22.47 16.96 -6.15
N LEU A 223 -21.33 17.34 -5.59
CA LEU A 223 -20.03 17.31 -6.28
C LEU A 223 -19.65 15.90 -6.76
N CYS A 224 -19.91 14.87 -5.96
CA CYS A 224 -19.67 13.48 -6.37
C CYS A 224 -20.52 13.08 -7.58
N VAL A 225 -21.80 13.46 -7.61
CA VAL A 225 -22.69 13.20 -8.75
C VAL A 225 -22.25 13.99 -9.99
N VAL A 226 -21.90 15.27 -9.82
CA VAL A 226 -21.40 16.13 -10.90
C VAL A 226 -20.12 15.54 -11.51
N ARG A 227 -19.15 15.15 -10.67
CA ARG A 227 -17.88 14.54 -11.11
C ARG A 227 -18.11 13.24 -11.88
N ARG A 228 -19.05 12.40 -11.42
CA ARG A 228 -19.39 11.14 -12.10
C ARG A 228 -20.02 11.36 -13.47
N LEU A 229 -20.95 12.31 -13.60
CA LEU A 229 -21.59 12.65 -14.87
C LEU A 229 -20.59 13.30 -15.85
N LEU A 230 -19.67 14.12 -15.36
CA LEU A 230 -18.59 14.67 -16.18
C LEU A 230 -17.63 13.57 -16.66
N ALA A 231 -17.26 12.64 -15.79
CA ALA A 231 -16.41 11.51 -16.15
C ALA A 231 -17.07 10.58 -17.19
N GLU A 232 -18.39 10.39 -17.12
CA GLU A 232 -19.14 9.61 -18.11
C GLU A 232 -19.17 10.30 -19.49
N ARG A 233 -19.24 11.64 -19.52
CA ARG A 233 -19.30 12.42 -20.77
C ARG A 233 -17.93 12.65 -21.43
N PHE A 234 -16.89 12.88 -20.63
CA PHE A 234 -15.58 13.33 -21.12
C PHE A 234 -14.43 12.37 -20.79
N GLY A 235 -14.67 11.29 -20.03
CA GLY A 235 -13.68 10.30 -19.68
C GLY A 235 -12.91 10.62 -18.39
N CYS A 236 -11.59 10.43 -18.41
CA CYS A 236 -10.74 10.52 -17.20
C CYS A 236 -10.79 11.91 -16.55
N LEU A 237 -11.46 11.98 -15.40
CA LEU A 237 -11.52 13.14 -14.52
C LEU A 237 -10.65 12.89 -13.29
N GLU A 238 -9.69 13.79 -13.06
CA GLU A 238 -8.78 13.76 -11.91
C GLU A 238 -9.22 14.77 -10.86
N ILE A 239 -9.41 14.30 -9.62
CA ILE A 239 -9.77 15.16 -8.49
C ILE A 239 -8.50 15.83 -7.98
N THR A 240 -8.50 17.15 -7.91
CA THR A 240 -7.31 17.95 -7.57
C THR A 240 -7.41 18.69 -6.25
N GLY A 241 -8.62 19.04 -5.86
CA GLY A 241 -8.92 19.65 -4.56
C GLY A 241 -10.34 19.30 -4.15
N ALA A 242 -10.78 19.86 -3.02
CA ALA A 242 -12.15 19.67 -2.52
C ALA A 242 -13.18 20.03 -3.62
N ASP A 243 -12.94 21.14 -4.33
CA ASP A 243 -13.88 21.73 -5.29
C ASP A 243 -13.29 21.89 -6.70
N GLU A 244 -12.11 21.30 -6.94
CA GLU A 244 -11.39 21.42 -8.21
C GLU A 244 -11.26 20.06 -8.88
N SER A 245 -11.56 20.02 -10.18
CA SER A 245 -11.45 18.82 -11.02
C SER A 245 -10.67 19.14 -12.29
N ARG A 246 -9.87 18.18 -12.76
CA ARG A 246 -9.10 18.28 -14.01
C ARG A 246 -9.61 17.23 -14.99
N ILE A 247 -9.75 17.58 -16.26
CA ILE A 247 -10.13 16.65 -17.32
C ILE A 247 -9.08 16.73 -18.42
N ARG A 248 -8.66 15.57 -18.96
CA ARG A 248 -7.74 15.49 -20.09
C ARG A 248 -8.48 14.96 -21.32
N ILE A 249 -8.65 15.81 -22.33
CA ILE A 249 -9.32 15.48 -23.60
C ILE A 249 -8.32 15.75 -24.73
N ASP A 250 -7.95 14.71 -25.49
CA ASP A 250 -7.09 14.80 -26.69
C ASP A 250 -5.86 15.73 -26.49
N ASP A 251 -5.10 15.46 -25.42
CA ASP A 251 -3.89 16.19 -24.98
C ASP A 251 -4.09 17.64 -24.49
N THR A 252 -5.33 18.10 -24.39
CA THR A 252 -5.66 19.40 -23.79
C THR A 252 -6.15 19.22 -22.35
N LEU A 253 -5.59 20.00 -21.43
CA LEU A 253 -5.97 19.99 -20.02
C LEU A 253 -7.05 21.05 -19.76
N VAL A 254 -8.10 20.63 -19.05
CA VAL A 254 -9.23 21.48 -18.64
C VAL A 254 -9.30 21.48 -17.12
N LEU A 255 -9.29 22.67 -16.51
CA LEU A 255 -9.47 22.88 -15.08
C LEU A 255 -10.90 23.34 -14.82
N ILE A 256 -11.56 22.75 -13.83
CA ILE A 256 -12.93 23.06 -13.44
C ILE A 256 -12.93 23.45 -11.97
N ASP A 257 -13.40 24.66 -11.69
CA ASP A 257 -13.71 25.17 -10.35
C ASP A 257 -15.22 25.00 -10.11
N HIS A 258 -15.58 24.06 -9.26
CA HIS A 258 -16.97 23.76 -8.94
C HIS A 258 -17.60 24.75 -7.95
N LYS A 259 -16.81 25.56 -7.24
CA LYS A 259 -17.31 26.63 -6.37
C LYS A 259 -17.74 27.84 -7.18
N ARG A 260 -16.94 28.23 -8.17
CA ARG A 260 -17.24 29.40 -9.03
C ARG A 260 -18.02 29.02 -10.30
N GLY A 261 -18.07 27.73 -10.64
CA GLY A 261 -18.66 27.25 -11.89
C GLY A 261 -17.85 27.66 -13.12
N GLU A 262 -16.56 27.94 -12.94
CA GLU A 262 -15.65 28.39 -14.00
C GLU A 262 -14.87 27.21 -14.60
N VAL A 263 -14.67 27.25 -15.92
CA VAL A 263 -13.88 26.26 -16.66
C VAL A 263 -12.72 26.98 -17.33
N SER A 264 -11.49 26.59 -16.99
CA SER A 264 -10.25 27.15 -17.54
C SER A 264 -9.57 26.15 -18.46
N CYS A 265 -9.33 26.54 -19.71
CA CYS A 265 -8.68 25.72 -20.72
C CYS A 265 -8.10 26.60 -21.84
N ASP A 266 -6.97 26.16 -22.41
CA ASP A 266 -6.29 26.84 -23.52
C ASP A 266 -7.12 26.88 -24.81
N ASN A 267 -7.98 25.87 -25.03
CA ASN A 267 -8.85 25.80 -26.20
C ASN A 267 -10.24 26.36 -25.91
N GLN A 268 -10.52 27.54 -26.47
CA GLN A 268 -11.79 28.26 -26.35
C GLN A 268 -13.02 27.37 -26.64
N LYS A 269 -12.98 26.57 -27.72
CA LYS A 269 -14.13 25.74 -28.13
C LYS A 269 -14.39 24.60 -27.15
N LEU A 270 -13.33 24.00 -26.63
CA LEU A 270 -13.41 22.91 -25.66
C LEU A 270 -13.90 23.44 -24.32
N ARG A 271 -13.38 24.59 -23.88
CA ARG A 271 -13.79 25.30 -22.68
C ARG A 271 -15.30 25.59 -22.69
N ASP A 272 -15.79 26.17 -23.79
CA ASP A 272 -17.20 26.55 -23.92
C ASP A 272 -18.10 25.29 -23.96
N HIS A 273 -17.64 24.20 -24.59
CA HIS A 273 -18.36 22.92 -24.62
C HIS A 273 -18.48 22.28 -23.23
N VAL A 274 -17.36 22.21 -22.48
CA VAL A 274 -17.35 21.68 -21.11
C VAL A 274 -18.21 22.55 -20.19
N TYR A 275 -18.14 23.88 -20.33
CA TYR A 275 -18.98 24.81 -19.57
C TYR A 275 -20.48 24.60 -19.81
N ILE A 276 -20.91 24.40 -21.06
CA ILE A 276 -22.31 24.13 -21.38
C ILE A 276 -22.77 22.80 -20.77
N VAL A 277 -21.94 21.76 -20.84
CA VAL A 277 -22.28 20.46 -20.25
C VAL A 277 -22.34 20.55 -18.73
N LEU A 278 -21.38 21.24 -18.10
CA LEU A 278 -21.37 21.52 -16.66
C LEU A 278 -22.67 22.22 -16.23
N ARG A 279 -23.06 23.30 -16.93
CA ARG A 279 -24.32 24.01 -16.66
C ARG A 279 -25.55 23.13 -16.80
N ARG A 280 -25.59 22.25 -17.80
CA ARG A 280 -26.71 21.31 -17.99
C ARG A 280 -26.79 20.28 -16.86
N ILE A 281 -25.65 19.79 -16.39
CA ILE A 281 -25.57 18.87 -15.25
C ILE A 281 -26.09 19.58 -13.99
N TYR A 282 -25.59 20.79 -13.68
CA TYR A 282 -26.10 21.57 -12.56
C TYR A 282 -27.59 21.87 -12.69
N ALA A 283 -28.09 22.31 -13.84
CA ALA A 283 -29.52 22.57 -14.04
C ALA A 283 -30.41 21.31 -13.95
N SER A 284 -29.84 20.12 -14.14
CA SER A 284 -30.57 18.86 -13.97
C SER A 284 -30.60 18.39 -12.51
N ILE A 285 -29.55 18.71 -11.75
CA ILE A 285 -29.45 18.40 -10.32
C ILE A 285 -30.23 19.43 -9.49
N PHE A 286 -30.24 20.69 -9.94
CA PHE A 286 -30.92 21.82 -9.30
C PHE A 286 -31.97 22.43 -10.26
N PRO A 287 -33.20 21.89 -10.27
CA PRO A 287 -34.26 22.37 -11.15
C PRO A 287 -34.82 23.76 -10.78
N ILE A 288 -34.43 24.30 -9.61
CA ILE A 288 -34.75 25.66 -9.15
C ILE A 288 -33.48 26.52 -9.32
N PRO A 289 -33.53 27.64 -10.05
CA PRO A 289 -32.34 28.32 -10.57
C PRO A 289 -31.71 29.28 -9.56
N ASP A 290 -31.21 28.77 -8.43
CA ASP A 290 -30.57 29.62 -7.41
C ASP A 290 -29.05 29.44 -7.30
N PHE A 291 -28.48 28.39 -7.91
CA PHE A 291 -27.07 28.02 -7.66
C PHE A 291 -26.02 28.97 -8.29
N PHE A 292 -26.41 29.78 -9.29
CA PHE A 292 -25.51 30.75 -9.94
C PHE A 292 -26.15 32.13 -10.13
N CYS A 293 -27.28 32.40 -9.46
CA CYS A 293 -27.95 33.68 -9.56
C CYS A 293 -27.35 34.63 -8.50
N GLU A 294 -26.32 35.38 -8.89
CA GLU A 294 -26.02 36.64 -8.21
C GLU A 294 -27.14 37.64 -8.56
N CYS A 295 -28.30 37.49 -7.91
CA CYS A 295 -29.27 38.57 -7.82
C CYS A 295 -28.75 39.56 -6.79
N SER A 296 -27.91 40.50 -7.24
CA SER A 296 -27.65 41.78 -6.57
C SER A 296 -28.89 42.66 -6.57
#